data_AF-A0A9X3X0V9-F1
#
_entry.id   AF-A0A9X3X0V9-F1
#
_cell.length_a   1.000
_cell.length_b   1.000
_cell.length_c   1.000
_cell.angle_alpha   90.00
_cell.angle_beta   90.00
_cell.angle_gamma   90.00
#
_symmetry.space_group_name_H-M   'P 1'
#
loop_
_entity.id
_entity.type
_entity.pdbx_description
1 polymer ?
#
loop_
_entity_poly.entity_id
_entity_poly.type
_entity_poly.pdbx_seq_one_letter_code
_entity_poly.pdbx_strand_id
1 'polypeptide(L)' 'MATQTQQKQTGASNLEYDIVAEMHELLQGNSALEQYIQDARQAGDQDAERCFQQIHDQNKQNVTTLRTLLAKHIQATKAS' A
#
# COMPACT_ATOMS: atom_id res chain seq x y z
N MET A 1 28.43 -3.58 2.84
CA MET A 1 27.68 -4.70 2.23
C MET A 1 26.71 -4.09 1.22
N ALA A 2 26.91 -4.34 -0.07
CA ALA A 2 26.05 -3.80 -1.12
C ALA A 2 24.76 -4.61 -1.15
N THR A 3 23.61 -3.96 -0.91
CA THR A 3 22.30 -4.53 -1.18
C THR A 3 22.18 -4.72 -2.69
N GLN A 4 22.48 -5.93 -3.14
CA GLN A 4 22.30 -6.34 -4.51
C GLN A 4 20.79 -6.38 -4.75
N THR A 5 20.27 -5.36 -5.44
CA THR A 5 18.88 -5.31 -5.90
C THR A 5 18.71 -6.48 -6.87
N GLN A 6 18.26 -7.62 -6.36
CA GLN A 6 17.88 -8.77 -7.17
C GLN A 6 16.87 -8.26 -8.21
N GLN A 7 17.25 -8.28 -9.50
CA GLN A 7 16.31 -8.02 -10.57
C GLN A 7 15.29 -9.14 -10.57
N LYS A 8 14.05 -8.81 -10.19
CA LYS A 8 12.95 -9.77 -10.25
C LYS A 8 12.63 -10.00 -11.74
N GLN A 9 12.63 -11.26 -12.19
CA GLN A 9 12.28 -11.63 -13.57
C GLN A 9 10.75 -11.62 -13.75
N THR A 10 10.12 -10.45 -13.56
CA THR A 10 8.66 -10.28 -13.60
C THR A 10 8.19 -9.60 -14.88
N GLY A 11 9.13 -9.14 -15.73
CA GLY A 11 8.85 -8.28 -16.87
C GLY A 11 8.62 -6.81 -16.50
N ALA A 12 8.59 -6.48 -15.20
CA ALA A 12 8.55 -5.12 -14.67
C ALA A 12 9.91 -4.74 -14.08
N SER A 13 10.22 -3.45 -14.03
CA SER A 13 11.35 -2.95 -13.24
C SER A 13 11.13 -3.24 -11.75
N ASN A 14 12.21 -3.34 -10.99
CA ASN A 14 12.11 -3.58 -9.54
C ASN A 14 11.24 -2.51 -8.85
N LEU A 15 11.35 -1.24 -9.27
CA LEU A 15 10.55 -0.16 -8.71
C LEU A 15 9.04 -0.33 -9.01
N GLU A 16 8.68 -0.73 -10.24
CA GLU A 16 7.29 -1.01 -10.58
C GLU A 16 6.74 -2.17 -9.75
N TYR A 17 7.52 -3.24 -9.63
CA TYR A 17 7.14 -4.37 -8.79
C TYR A 17 6.91 -3.92 -7.34
N ASP A 18 7.85 -3.18 -6.76
CA ASP A 18 7.78 -2.81 -5.35
C ASP A 18 6.59 -1.87 -5.07
N ILE A 19 6.29 -0.93 -5.98
CA ILE A 19 5.11 -0.06 -5.87
C ILE A 19 3.81 -0.87 -5.96
N VAL A 20 3.72 -1.80 -6.91
CA VAL A 20 2.51 -2.64 -7.08
C VAL A 20 2.32 -3.59 -5.89
N ALA A 21 3.40 -4.18 -5.40
CA ALA A 21 3.39 -5.06 -4.23
C ALA A 21 2.93 -4.29 -2.98
N GLU A 22 3.48 -3.11 -2.72
CA GLU A 22 3.05 -2.29 -1.59
C GLU A 22 1.58 -1.88 -1.70
N MET A 23 1.12 -1.47 -2.90
CA MET A 23 -0.30 -1.17 -3.11
C MET A 23 -1.20 -2.38 -2.82
N HIS A 24 -0.77 -3.58 -3.17
CA HIS A 24 -1.51 -4.82 -2.85
C HIS A 24 -1.61 -5.02 -1.33
N GLU A 25 -0.50 -4.93 -0.59
CA GLU A 25 -0.48 -5.09 0.86
C GLU A 25 -1.38 -4.06 1.57
N LEU A 26 -1.34 -2.79 1.13
CA LEU A 26 -2.20 -1.74 1.70
C LEU A 26 -3.70 -1.99 1.43
N LEU A 27 -4.05 -2.47 0.24
CA LEU A 27 -5.44 -2.80 -0.10
C LEU A 27 -5.93 -4.01 0.69
N GLN A 28 -5.11 -5.05 0.82
CA GLN A 28 -5.41 -6.22 1.62
C GLN A 28 -5.54 -5.85 3.12
N GLY A 29 -4.61 -5.05 3.64
CA GLY A 29 -4.64 -4.54 5.00
C GLY A 29 -5.89 -3.72 5.30
N ASN A 30 -6.36 -2.91 4.34
CA ASN A 30 -7.61 -2.16 4.50
C ASN A 30 -8.84 -3.06 4.60
N SER A 31 -8.91 -4.13 3.80
CA SER A 31 -9.99 -5.11 3.94
C SER A 31 -10.01 -5.77 5.32
N ALA A 32 -8.84 -6.02 5.91
CA ALA A 32 -8.75 -6.54 7.27
C ALA A 32 -9.13 -5.49 8.34
N LEU A 33 -8.73 -4.22 8.14
CA LEU A 33 -9.05 -3.12 9.05
C LEU A 33 -10.56 -2.86 9.16
N GLU A 34 -11.35 -3.12 8.11
CA GLU A 34 -12.82 -3.04 8.20
C GLU A 34 -13.38 -3.98 9.27
N GLN A 35 -12.85 -5.20 9.38
CA GLN A 35 -13.22 -6.13 10.44
C GLN A 35 -12.71 -5.65 11.81
N TYR A 36 -11.47 -5.17 11.90
CA TYR A 36 -10.88 -4.72 13.16
C TYR A 36 -11.61 -3.51 13.76
N ILE A 37 -12.08 -2.59 12.91
CA ILE A 37 -12.95 -1.46 13.29
C ILE A 37 -14.27 -1.98 13.88
N GLN A 38 -14.89 -2.98 13.25
CA GLN A 38 -16.12 -3.59 13.76
C GLN A 38 -15.89 -4.30 15.10
N ASP A 39 -14.81 -5.05 15.23
CA ASP A 39 -14.46 -5.77 16.45
C ASP A 39 -14.23 -4.79 17.61
N ALA A 40 -13.48 -3.70 17.37
CA ALA A 40 -13.26 -2.65 18.36
C ALA A 40 -14.57 -1.97 18.78
N ARG A 41 -15.46 -1.68 17.82
CA ARG A 41 -16.79 -1.13 18.09
C ARG A 41 -17.65 -2.08 18.94
N GLN A 42 -17.63 -3.38 18.65
CA GLN A 42 -18.36 -4.39 19.41
C GLN A 42 -17.81 -4.56 20.84
N ALA A 43 -16.50 -4.42 21.01
CA ALA A 43 -15.83 -4.44 22.31
C ALA A 43 -16.05 -3.14 23.12
N GLY A 44 -16.56 -2.07 22.49
CA GLY A 44 -16.71 -0.76 23.12
C GLY A 44 -15.40 0.00 23.30
N ASP A 45 -14.33 -0.42 22.60
CA ASP A 45 -13.01 0.22 22.65
C ASP A 45 -12.89 1.31 21.58
N GLN A 46 -13.18 2.54 21.99
CA GLN A 46 -13.17 3.71 21.11
C GLN A 46 -11.78 4.12 20.65
N ASP A 47 -10.74 3.84 21.43
CA ASP A 47 -9.37 4.20 21.09
C ASP A 47 -8.84 3.25 20.02
N ALA A 48 -9.11 1.95 20.15
CA ALA A 48 -8.81 0.96 19.13
C ALA A 48 -9.58 1.24 17.83
N GLU A 49 -10.89 1.53 17.91
CA GLU A 49 -11.71 1.88 16.73
C GLU A 49 -11.11 3.07 15.98
N ARG A 50 -10.75 4.14 16.71
CA ARG A 50 -10.15 5.35 16.11
C ARG A 50 -8.79 5.05 15.48
N CYS A 51 -7.95 4.26 16.16
CA CYS A 51 -6.64 3.88 15.64
C CYS A 51 -6.76 3.11 14.31
N PHE A 52 -7.62 2.09 14.26
CA PHE A 52 -7.81 1.30 13.04
C PHE A 52 -8.41 2.14 11.91
N GLN A 53 -9.36 3.04 12.21
CA GLN A 53 -9.91 3.98 11.24
C GLN A 53 -8.82 4.89 10.65
N GLN A 54 -7.94 5.44 11.49
CA GLN A 54 -6.83 6.30 11.04
C GLN A 54 -5.86 5.55 10.12
N ILE A 55 -5.48 4.32 10.48
CA ILE A 55 -4.60 3.49 9.65
C ILE A 55 -5.26 3.21 8.30
N HIS A 56 -6.55 2.83 8.31
CA HIS A 56 -7.31 2.54 7.11
C HIS A 56 -7.39 3.73 6.15
N ASP A 57 -7.64 4.93 6.69
CA ASP A 57 -7.72 6.15 5.89
C ASP A 57 -6.34 6.58 5.37
N GLN A 58 -5.28 6.42 6.16
CA GLN A 58 -3.91 6.68 5.72
C GLN A 58 -3.50 5.74 4.58
N ASN A 59 -3.84 4.45 4.67
CA ASN A 59 -3.58 3.48 3.61
C ASN A 59 -4.25 3.86 2.29
N LYS A 60 -5.49 4.39 2.32
CA LYS A 60 -6.17 4.91 1.10
C LYS A 60 -5.41 6.06 0.46
N GLN A 61 -4.89 6.98 1.28
CA GLN A 61 -4.07 8.09 0.79
C GLN A 61 -2.75 7.59 0.20
N ASN A 62 -2.11 6.62 0.86
CA ASN A 62 -0.86 6.01 0.39
C ASN A 62 -1.05 5.29 -0.96
N VAL A 63 -2.13 4.50 -1.13
CA VAL A 63 -2.48 3.86 -2.40
C VAL A 63 -2.65 4.89 -3.53
N THR A 64 -3.28 6.03 -3.24
CA THR A 64 -3.47 7.11 -4.23
C THR A 64 -2.13 7.75 -4.64
N THR A 65 -1.25 7.97 -3.65
CA THR A 65 0.11 8.48 -3.89
C THR A 65 0.94 7.52 -4.72
N LEU A 66 0.97 6.24 -4.35
CA LEU A 66 1.70 5.18 -5.05
C LEU A 66 1.23 5.01 -6.49
N ARG A 67 -0.09 5.08 -6.72
CA ARG A 67 -0.67 5.06 -8.08
C ARG A 67 -0.17 6.21 -8.94
N THR A 68 -0.08 7.41 -8.38
CA THR A 68 0.43 8.60 -9.08
C THR A 68 1.92 8.46 -9.42
N LEU A 69 2.71 7.93 -8.49
CA LEU A 69 4.13 7.66 -8.70
C LEU A 69 4.36 6.62 -9.80
N LEU A 70 3.60 5.52 -9.79
CA LEU A 70 3.65 4.50 -10.83
C LEU A 70 3.34 5.08 -12.22
N ALA A 71 2.27 5.88 -12.32
CA ALA A 71 1.90 6.52 -13.58
C ALA A 71 2.99 7.46 -14.10
N LYS A 72 3.65 8.21 -13.22
CA LYS A 72 4.77 9.09 -13.58
C LYS A 72 5.98 8.28 -14.07
N HIS A 73 6.30 7.18 -13.39
CA HIS A 73 7.40 6.30 -13.77
C HIS A 73 7.19 5.68 -15.15
N ILE A 74 6.00 5.11 -15.41
CA ILE A 74 5.64 4.52 -16.70
C ILE A 74 5.70 5.55 -17.84
N GLN A 75 5.33 6.80 -17.58
CA GLN A 75 5.44 7.86 -18.59
C GLN A 75 6.90 8.21 -18.90
N ALA A 76 7.76 8.26 -17.86
CA ALA A 76 9.18 8.55 -18.03
C ALA A 76 9.91 7.43 -18.80
N THR A 77 9.58 6.16 -18.53
CA THR A 77 10.19 5.02 -19.23
C THR A 77 9.77 4.92 -20.70
N LYS A 78 8.56 5.38 -21.07
CA LYS A 78 8.13 5.46 -22.48
C LYS A 78 8.79 6.57 -23.28
N ALA A 79 9.28 7.62 -22.61
CA ALA A 79 9.91 8.78 -23.24
C ALA A 79 11.44 8.64 -23.37
N SER A 80 12.02 7.54 -22.87
CA SER A 80 13.45 7.22 -22.89
C SER A 80 13.75 6.16 -23.95
#